data_AF-A0A0Q4NHC7-F1
#
_entry.id   AF-A0A0Q4NHC7-F1
#
_cell.length_a   1.000
_cell.length_b   1.000
_cell.length_c   1.000
_cell.angle_alpha   90.00
_cell.angle_beta   90.00
_cell.angle_gamma   90.00
#
_symmetry.space_group_name_H-M   'P 1'
#
loop_
_entity.id
_entity.type
_entity.pdbx_description
1 polymer ?
#
loop_
_entity_poly.entity_id
_entity_poly.type
_entity_poly.pdbx_seq_one_letter_code
_entity_poly.pdbx_strand_id
1 'polypeptide(L)'
;MEVLIDGVAYVPRAEIPALTDERLQEALRYLTEIQYFNIEHKNRAVAWNALKALSPELAQLASDNPKAAYDRVRANDPDDD
;
A
#
# COMPACT_ATOMS: atom_id res chain seq x y z
N MET A 1 10.68 20.33 -19.35
CA MET A 1 10.57 21.77 -19.67
C MET A 1 9.86 22.39 -18.49
N GLU A 2 10.54 23.22 -17.71
CA GLU A 2 9.99 23.82 -16.49
C GLU A 2 9.17 25.05 -16.87
N VAL A 3 7.92 25.13 -16.40
CA VAL A 3 7.02 26.26 -16.68
C VAL A 3 6.98 27.12 -15.44
N LEU A 4 7.25 28.42 -15.58
CA LEU A 4 7.19 29.40 -14.50
C LEU A 4 5.92 30.25 -14.68
N ILE A 5 5.09 30.33 -13.64
CA ILE A 5 3.95 31.25 -13.60
C ILE A 5 4.21 32.23 -12.46
N ASP A 6 4.25 33.52 -12.77
CA ASP A 6 4.51 34.61 -11.81
C ASP A 6 5.78 34.42 -10.96
N GLY A 7 6.83 33.82 -11.54
CA GLY A 7 8.11 33.58 -10.87
C GLY A 7 8.15 32.35 -9.94
N VAL A 8 7.06 31.57 -9.87
CA VAL A 8 6.98 30.31 -9.13
C VAL A 8 7.04 29.14 -10.11
N ALA A 9 7.87 28.13 -9.81
CA ALA A 9 7.92 26.90 -10.57
C ALA A 9 6.56 26.21 -10.53
N TYR A 10 5.92 26.09 -11.69
CA TYR A 10 4.63 25.43 -11.81
C TYR A 10 4.83 23.92 -11.60
N VAL A 11 4.28 23.41 -10.51
CA VAL A 11 4.09 21.96 -10.31
C VAL A 11 2.69 21.65 -10.81
N PRO A 12 2.53 20.91 -11.92
CA PRO A 12 1.22 20.48 -12.37
C PRO A 12 0.53 19.74 -11.23
N ARG A 13 -0.67 20.18 -10.85
CA ARG A 13 -1.48 19.45 -9.88
C ARG A 13 -1.87 18.15 -10.56
N ALA A 14 -1.16 17.07 -10.24
CA ALA A 14 -1.52 15.75 -10.74
C ALA A 14 -2.96 15.45 -10.33
N GLU A 15 -3.82 15.16 -11.30
CA GLU A 15 -5.14 14.63 -11.01
C GLU A 15 -4.94 13.26 -10.34
N ILE A 16 -5.52 13.09 -9.17
CA ILE A 16 -5.48 11.79 -8.48
C ILE A 16 -6.60 10.95 -9.10
N PRO A 17 -6.27 9.92 -9.90
CA PRO A 17 -7.28 9.06 -10.50
C PRO A 17 -8.04 8.30 -9.40
N ALA A 18 -9.27 7.89 -9.71
CA ALA A 18 -10.03 7.02 -8.82
C ALA A 18 -9.28 5.71 -8.53
N LEU A 19 -9.46 5.18 -7.31
CA LEU A 19 -8.94 3.88 -6.92
C LEU A 19 -9.69 2.78 -7.69
N THR A 20 -8.94 1.87 -8.30
CA THR A 20 -9.46 0.65 -8.91
C THR A 20 -9.15 -0.54 -8.01
N ASP A 21 -9.89 -1.64 -8.18
CA ASP A 21 -9.68 -2.85 -7.39
C ASP A 21 -8.26 -3.42 -7.58
N GLU A 22 -7.70 -3.35 -8.77
CA GLU A 22 -6.31 -3.77 -9.07
C GLU A 22 -5.28 -2.96 -8.26
N ARG A 23 -5.41 -1.63 -8.27
CA ARG A 23 -4.51 -0.74 -7.51
C ARG A 23 -4.66 -0.92 -6.00
N LEU A 24 -5.88 -1.22 -5.55
CA LEU A 24 -6.15 -1.53 -4.15
C LEU A 24 -5.50 -2.87 -3.75
N GLN A 25 -5.65 -3.92 -4.57
CA GLN A 25 -5.02 -5.22 -4.32
C GLN A 25 -3.49 -5.09 -4.24
N GLU A 26 -2.89 -4.34 -5.17
CA GLU A 26 -1.46 -4.11 -5.16
C GLU A 26 -1.00 -3.28 -3.94
N ALA A 27 -1.78 -2.28 -3.52
CA ALA A 27 -1.51 -1.56 -2.27
C ALA A 27 -1.57 -2.49 -1.04
N LEU A 28 -2.57 -3.38 -0.97
CA LEU A 28 -2.66 -4.37 0.11
C LEU A 28 -1.44 -5.31 0.11
N ARG A 29 -0.93 -5.71 -1.07
CA ARG A 29 0.29 -6.53 -1.19
C ARG A 29 1.49 -5.85 -0.52
N TYR A 30 1.81 -4.62 -0.91
CA TYR A 30 2.94 -3.88 -0.34
C TYR A 30 2.78 -3.66 1.17
N LEU A 31 1.56 -3.39 1.63
CA LEU A 31 1.31 -3.20 3.05
C LEU A 31 1.51 -4.50 3.86
N THR A 32 1.11 -5.65 3.32
CA THR A 32 1.36 -6.96 3.96
C THR A 32 2.84 -7.35 3.91
N GLU A 33 3.59 -6.97 2.86
CA GLU A 33 5.05 -7.14 2.79
C GLU A 33 5.76 -6.40 3.92
N ILE A 34 5.39 -5.15 4.18
CA ILE A 34 5.96 -4.35 5.28
C ILE A 34 5.70 -5.03 6.63
N GLN A 35 4.51 -5.63 6.82
CA GLN A 35 4.20 -6.39 8.03
C GLN A 35 5.05 -7.67 8.17
N TYR A 36 5.20 -8.41 7.07
CA TYR A 36 5.88 -9.70 7.07
C TYR A 36 7.41 -9.56 7.19
N PHE A 37 8.03 -8.76 6.34
CA PHE A 37 9.49 -8.64 6.29
C PHE A 37 10.09 -7.79 7.43
N ASN A 38 9.23 -7.15 8.23
CA ASN A 38 9.62 -6.42 9.43
C ASN A 38 10.76 -5.42 9.21
N ILE A 39 10.69 -4.67 8.10
CA ILE A 39 11.76 -3.79 7.62
C ILE A 39 12.15 -2.75 8.69
N GLU A 40 11.16 -2.12 9.36
CA GLU A 40 11.35 -1.31 10.58
C GLU A 40 10.06 -1.23 11.42
N HIS A 41 10.17 -1.13 12.76
CA HIS A 41 9.02 -1.07 13.67
C HIS A 41 8.06 0.10 13.41
N LYS A 42 8.59 1.29 13.09
CA LYS A 42 7.75 2.47 12.79
C LYS A 42 6.97 2.28 11.48
N ASN A 43 7.61 1.71 10.47
CA ASN A 43 7.00 1.45 9.17
C ASN A 43 5.88 0.41 9.29
N ARG A 44 6.02 -0.58 10.16
CA ARG A 44 4.95 -1.54 10.49
C ARG A 44 3.74 -0.88 11.13
N ALA A 45 3.93 -0.01 12.11
CA ALA A 45 2.80 0.66 12.75
C ALA A 45 2.00 1.50 11.73
N VAL A 46 2.71 2.23 10.86
CA VAL A 46 2.08 3.03 9.79
C VAL A 46 1.37 2.13 8.77
N ALA A 47 2.03 1.07 8.31
CA ALA A 47 1.43 0.13 7.36
C ALA A 47 0.21 -0.59 7.95
N TRP A 48 0.21 -0.88 9.25
CA TRP A 48 -0.94 -1.50 9.93
C TRP A 48 -2.13 -0.54 10.00
N ASN A 49 -1.89 0.75 10.29
CA ASN A 49 -2.94 1.76 10.27
C ASN A 49 -3.57 1.89 8.87
N ALA A 50 -2.75 1.85 7.82
CA ALA A 50 -3.24 1.87 6.44
C ALA A 50 -4.05 0.60 6.10
N LEU A 51 -3.54 -0.59 6.47
CA LEU A 51 -4.29 -1.84 6.30
C LEU A 51 -5.64 -1.78 7.03
N LYS A 52 -5.67 -1.31 8.27
CA LYS A 52 -6.90 -1.23 9.05
C LYS A 52 -7.94 -0.30 8.42
N ALA A 53 -7.50 0.79 7.80
CA ALA A 53 -8.39 1.72 7.12
C ALA A 53 -8.99 1.12 5.83
N LEU A 54 -8.23 0.27 5.12
CA LEU A 54 -8.63 -0.32 3.83
C LEU A 54 -9.34 -1.66 3.97
N SER A 55 -8.87 -2.51 4.88
CA SER A 55 -9.32 -3.90 5.12
C SER A 55 -9.04 -4.30 6.57
N PRO A 56 -10.00 -4.03 7.49
CA PRO A 56 -9.84 -4.34 8.92
C PRO A 56 -9.54 -5.82 9.21
N GLU A 57 -10.16 -6.73 8.45
CA GLU A 57 -9.99 -8.17 8.60
C GLU A 57 -8.58 -8.61 8.22
N LEU A 58 -8.02 -8.03 7.15
CA LEU A 58 -6.64 -8.30 6.75
C LEU A 58 -5.65 -7.69 7.73
N ALA A 59 -5.94 -6.51 8.29
CA ALA A 59 -5.12 -5.88 9.32
C ALA A 59 -5.07 -6.71 10.60
N GLN A 60 -6.20 -7.31 10.99
CA GLN A 60 -6.26 -8.24 12.12
C GLN A 60 -5.44 -9.49 11.83
N LEU A 61 -5.62 -10.11 10.65
CA LEU A 61 -4.81 -11.25 10.22
C LEU A 61 -3.32 -10.93 10.22
N ALA A 62 -2.93 -9.74 9.75
CA ALA A 62 -1.52 -9.32 9.74
C ALA A 62 -0.95 -9.06 11.15
N SER A 63 -1.79 -8.68 12.11
CA SER A 63 -1.40 -8.55 13.53
C SER A 63 -1.16 -9.92 14.17
N ASP A 64 -2.02 -10.89 13.88
CA ASP A 64 -1.98 -12.22 14.50
C ASP A 64 -0.94 -13.13 13.81
N ASN A 65 -0.87 -13.06 12.47
CA ASN A 65 0.04 -13.85 11.65
C ASN A 65 0.43 -13.08 10.36
N PRO A 66 1.51 -12.27 10.41
CA PRO A 66 1.98 -11.49 9.27
C PRO A 66 2.23 -12.32 8.01
N LYS A 67 2.75 -13.55 8.16
CA LYS A 67 3.00 -14.44 7.02
C LYS A 67 1.70 -14.88 6.35
N ALA A 68 0.69 -15.27 7.12
CA ALA A 68 -0.60 -15.68 6.56
C ALA A 68 -1.32 -14.53 5.84
N ALA A 69 -1.18 -13.29 6.33
CA ALA A 69 -1.70 -12.11 5.63
C ALA A 69 -0.99 -11.89 4.29
N TYR A 70 0.35 -11.99 4.27
CA TYR A 70 1.16 -11.89 3.05
C TYR A 70 0.80 -12.98 2.03
N ASP A 71 0.79 -14.25 2.44
CA ASP A 71 0.47 -15.37 1.56
C ASP A 71 -0.97 -15.25 0.99
N ARG A 72 -1.94 -14.78 1.79
CA ARG A 72 -3.34 -14.62 1.36
C ARG A 72 -3.50 -13.61 0.22
N VAL A 73 -2.75 -12.51 0.26
CA VAL A 73 -2.86 -11.47 -0.77
C VAL A 73 -2.14 -11.90 -2.04
N ARG A 74 -1.02 -12.63 -1.92
CA ARG A 74 -0.27 -13.17 -3.06
C ARG A 74 -0.85 -14.40 -3.72
N ALA A 75 -1.64 -15.21 -3.02
CA ALA A 75 -2.33 -16.36 -3.62
C ALA A 75 -3.33 -15.96 -4.74
N ASN A 76 -3.64 -14.67 -4.88
CA ASN A 76 -4.46 -14.14 -5.97
C ASN A 76 -3.63 -13.44 -7.06
N ASP A 77 -2.29 -13.47 -6.98
CA ASP A 77 -1.38 -12.86 -7.94
C ASP A 77 -1.09 -13.86 -9.07
N PRO A 78 -1.49 -13.58 -10.33
CA PRO A 78 -1.28 -14.50 -11.45
C PRO A 78 0.20 -14.65 -11.87
N ASP A 79 1.10 -13.84 -11.32
CA ASP A 79 2.52 -13.79 -11.69
C ASP A 79 3.45 -14.51 -10.67
N ASP A 80 2.93 -15.20 -9.64
CA ASP A 80 3.71 -15.90 -8.59
C ASP A 80 3.84 -17.43 -8.83
N ASP A 81 3.55 -17.93 -10.05
CA ASP A 81 3.76 -19.32 -10.55
C ASP A 81 5.13 -19.49 -11.28
#